data_AF-A0A822AVG0-F1
#
_entry.id   AF-A0A822AVG0-F1
#
_cell.length_a   1.000
_cell.length_b   1.000
_cell.length_c   1.000
_cell.angle_alpha   90.00
_cell.angle_beta   90.00
_cell.angle_gamma   90.00
#
_symmetry.space_group_name_H-M   'P 1'
#
loop_
_entity.id
_entity.type
_entity.pdbx_description
1 polymer ?
#
loop_
_entity_poly.entity_id
_entity_poly.type
_entity_poly.pdbx_seq_one_letter_code
_entity_poly.pdbx_strand_id
1 'polypeptide(L)'
;MQVLIAYPFKSEICNRDQLIYLPELVQDEPSLRVAIRQHRPHVIIVGNNSVESETLDLWRAIMSYDVQLTLIRRGSSLSRINVRRAKQLNINVLNTLSVNSRFVVEYMIEHLHLPNSDTCSTIGIIGSGAIGRRIAYRLSTAKHKVNVYSPSLTNPDESVRKKIRRSKGSDLPNINISMTPEQAVINATHVVIAVDADSVTNVNEQLSKEFFQIIPNGARIVSVTEFRVFAEVALDILIERVRQGQISARLDSHAFDIIT
;
A
#
# COMPACT_ATOMS: atom_id res chain seq x y z
N MET A 1 -19.96 24.29 7.72
CA MET A 1 -19.30 23.36 6.77
C MET A 1 -19.81 21.97 7.08
N GLN A 2 -20.64 21.37 6.21
CA GLN A 2 -21.22 20.04 6.48
C GLN A 2 -20.26 18.91 6.11
N VAL A 3 -20.15 17.90 6.96
CA VAL A 3 -19.27 16.75 6.77
C VAL A 3 -20.12 15.47 6.76
N LEU A 4 -20.07 14.71 5.67
CA LEU A 4 -20.67 13.38 5.55
C LEU A 4 -19.61 12.31 5.81
N ILE A 5 -19.87 11.41 6.74
CA ILE A 5 -19.01 10.28 7.08
C ILE A 5 -19.72 8.99 6.66
N ALA A 6 -19.25 8.38 5.58
CA ALA A 6 -19.83 7.20 4.94
C ALA A 6 -19.02 5.91 5.24
N TYR A 7 -18.61 5.73 6.50
CA TYR A 7 -17.93 4.51 6.94
C TYR A 7 -17.99 4.30 8.47
N PRO A 8 -17.85 3.06 8.95
CA PRO A 8 -17.80 2.77 10.38
C PRO A 8 -16.62 3.46 11.08
N PHE A 9 -16.90 4.16 12.18
CA PHE A 9 -15.91 4.85 13.00
C PHE A 9 -16.23 4.64 14.49
N LYS A 10 -15.22 4.75 15.38
CA LYS A 10 -15.49 4.70 16.83
C LYS A 10 -16.30 5.94 17.23
N SER A 11 -17.40 5.73 17.94
CA SER A 11 -18.50 6.68 18.19
C SER A 11 -18.12 8.02 18.86
N GLU A 12 -16.90 8.15 19.37
CA GLU A 12 -16.43 9.28 20.19
C GLU A 12 -16.32 10.62 19.43
N ILE A 13 -16.38 10.64 18.09
CA ILE A 13 -16.26 11.87 17.27
C ILE A 13 -17.63 12.46 16.84
N CYS A 14 -18.75 11.77 17.09
CA CYS A 14 -20.03 12.07 16.43
C CYS A 14 -20.87 13.22 17.03
N ASN A 15 -20.44 13.88 18.10
CA ASN A 15 -21.22 14.97 18.73
C ASN A 15 -20.88 16.36 18.20
N ARG A 16 -21.08 16.59 16.89
CA ARG A 16 -21.00 17.95 16.31
C ARG A 16 -22.14 18.17 15.32
N ASP A 17 -22.89 19.26 15.48
CA ASP A 17 -24.11 19.61 14.72
C ASP A 17 -23.93 19.70 13.18
N GLN A 18 -22.69 19.61 12.68
CA GLN A 18 -22.35 19.69 11.25
C GLN A 18 -21.90 18.34 10.66
N LEU A 19 -21.97 17.27 11.45
CA LEU A 19 -21.50 15.93 11.08
C LEU A 19 -22.70 15.01 10.81
N ILE A 20 -22.76 14.48 9.60
CA ILE A 20 -23.74 13.49 9.17
C ILE A 20 -23.03 12.14 9.15
N TYR A 21 -23.43 11.25 10.05
CA TYR A 21 -22.82 9.94 10.22
C TYR A 21 -23.73 8.85 9.65
N LEU A 22 -23.34 8.28 8.50
CA LEU A 22 -24.10 7.26 7.77
C LEU A 22 -23.15 6.09 7.41
N PRO A 23 -22.67 5.33 8.41
CA PRO A 23 -21.68 4.25 8.20
C PRO A 23 -22.17 3.12 7.30
N GLU A 24 -23.49 2.93 7.22
CA GLU A 24 -24.16 1.95 6.36
C GLU A 24 -23.93 2.20 4.86
N LEU A 25 -23.52 3.42 4.48
CA LEU A 25 -23.21 3.76 3.09
C LEU A 25 -21.89 3.16 2.61
N VAL A 26 -21.13 2.48 3.46
CA VAL A 26 -19.85 1.86 3.05
C VAL A 26 -20.08 0.88 1.90
N GLN A 27 -19.32 1.03 0.82
CA GLN A 27 -19.45 0.24 -0.42
C GLN A 27 -20.79 0.38 -1.19
N ASP A 28 -21.74 1.20 -0.73
CA ASP A 28 -23.01 1.48 -1.41
C ASP A 28 -22.96 2.86 -2.09
N GLU A 29 -22.40 2.89 -3.30
CA GLU A 29 -22.26 4.14 -4.06
C GLU A 29 -23.60 4.77 -4.47
N PRO A 30 -24.64 4.02 -4.92
CA PRO A 30 -25.96 4.58 -5.18
C PRO A 30 -26.56 5.31 -3.97
N SER A 31 -26.54 4.69 -2.78
CA SER A 31 -27.06 5.32 -1.56
C SER A 31 -26.19 6.50 -1.13
N LEU A 32 -24.87 6.45 -1.37
CA LEU A 32 -23.99 7.61 -1.19
C LEU A 32 -24.41 8.80 -2.05
N ARG A 33 -24.78 8.59 -3.32
CA ARG A 33 -25.31 9.67 -4.19
C ARG A 33 -26.60 10.27 -3.65
N VAL A 34 -27.49 9.45 -3.10
CA VAL A 34 -28.74 9.91 -2.46
C VAL A 34 -28.42 10.79 -1.26
N ALA A 35 -27.54 10.34 -0.37
CA ALA A 35 -27.11 11.10 0.81
C ALA A 35 -26.44 12.43 0.43
N ILE A 36 -25.61 12.45 -0.62
CA ILE A 36 -24.99 13.67 -1.15
C ILE A 36 -26.06 14.68 -1.59
N ARG A 37 -27.10 14.24 -2.31
CA ARG A 37 -28.22 15.13 -2.73
C ARG A 37 -28.98 15.70 -1.54
N GLN A 38 -29.26 14.87 -0.54
CA GLN A 38 -30.05 15.24 0.63
C GLN A 38 -29.31 16.22 1.53
N HIS A 39 -28.02 15.97 1.76
CA HIS A 39 -27.26 16.69 2.78
C HIS A 39 -26.32 17.76 2.24
N ARG A 40 -25.99 17.74 0.94
CA ARG A 40 -25.10 18.74 0.31
C ARG A 40 -23.80 18.96 1.10
N PRO A 41 -23.03 17.89 1.40
CA PRO A 41 -21.84 17.99 2.22
C PRO A 41 -20.74 18.81 1.51
N HIS A 42 -19.93 19.53 2.29
CA HIS A 42 -18.72 20.19 1.81
C HIS A 42 -17.52 19.23 1.84
N VAL A 43 -17.54 18.30 2.80
CA VAL A 43 -16.54 17.27 2.98
C VAL A 43 -17.22 15.91 3.02
N ILE A 44 -16.70 14.95 2.26
CA ILE A 44 -17.13 13.55 2.34
C ILE A 44 -15.95 12.74 2.82
N ILE A 45 -16.14 11.92 3.86
CA ILE A 45 -15.15 10.97 4.34
C ILE A 45 -15.64 9.56 4.03
N VAL A 46 -14.87 8.83 3.24
CA VAL A 46 -15.23 7.48 2.77
C VAL A 46 -14.27 6.41 3.28
N GLY A 47 -14.84 5.23 3.54
CA GLY A 47 -14.13 3.99 3.77
C GLY A 47 -13.85 3.32 2.42
N ASN A 48 -14.21 2.05 2.28
CA ASN A 48 -13.93 1.26 1.09
C ASN A 48 -14.87 1.51 -0.11
N ASN A 49 -15.50 2.68 -0.16
CA ASN A 49 -16.46 3.09 -1.19
C ASN A 49 -15.78 3.23 -2.56
N SER A 50 -16.52 2.90 -3.63
CA SER A 50 -16.23 3.45 -4.96
C SER A 50 -16.77 4.86 -5.04
N VAL A 51 -15.98 5.76 -5.63
CA VAL A 51 -16.40 7.14 -5.93
C VAL A 51 -16.04 7.44 -7.38
N GLU A 52 -16.97 7.07 -8.25
CA GLU A 52 -16.85 7.19 -9.69
C GLU A 52 -17.18 8.60 -10.18
N SER A 53 -16.93 8.84 -11.48
CA SER A 53 -17.21 10.12 -12.14
C SER A 53 -18.64 10.60 -11.91
N GLU A 54 -19.64 9.71 -12.01
CA GLU A 54 -21.05 10.07 -11.83
C GLU A 54 -21.32 10.67 -10.44
N THR A 55 -20.75 10.08 -9.39
CA THR A 55 -20.88 10.55 -8.02
C THR A 55 -20.21 11.92 -7.83
N LEU A 56 -19.02 12.11 -8.41
CA LEU A 56 -18.28 13.38 -8.35
C LEU A 56 -18.99 14.49 -9.14
N ASP A 57 -19.51 14.17 -10.33
CA ASP A 57 -20.25 15.08 -11.20
C ASP A 57 -21.52 15.57 -10.52
N LEU A 58 -22.28 14.64 -9.94
CA LEU A 58 -23.46 14.94 -9.14
C LEU A 58 -23.12 15.84 -7.97
N TRP A 59 -22.07 15.52 -7.21
CA TRP A 59 -21.69 16.30 -6.04
C TRP A 59 -21.29 17.73 -6.41
N ARG A 60 -20.52 17.89 -7.48
CA ARG A 60 -20.15 19.22 -7.98
C ARG A 60 -21.36 19.98 -8.51
N ALA A 61 -22.28 19.33 -9.21
CA ALA A 61 -23.43 20.00 -9.82
C ALA A 61 -24.43 20.56 -8.79
N ILE A 62 -24.55 19.93 -7.62
CA ILE A 62 -25.48 20.39 -6.56
C ILE A 62 -24.87 21.43 -5.61
N MET A 63 -23.56 21.64 -5.69
CA MET A 63 -22.82 22.60 -4.86
C MET A 63 -22.41 23.81 -5.71
N SER A 64 -22.43 25.00 -5.12
CA SER A 64 -21.94 26.20 -5.82
C SER A 64 -20.45 26.04 -6.17
N TYR A 65 -20.03 26.58 -7.32
CA TYR A 65 -18.67 26.37 -7.86
C TYR A 65 -17.57 26.98 -6.99
N ASP A 66 -17.89 28.03 -6.24
CA ASP A 66 -17.04 28.73 -5.27
C ASP A 66 -16.79 27.90 -3.99
N VAL A 67 -17.57 26.85 -3.75
CA VAL A 67 -17.37 25.98 -2.59
C VAL A 67 -16.25 24.98 -2.85
N GLN A 68 -15.22 25.04 -2.02
CA GLN A 68 -14.18 24.02 -1.99
C GLN A 68 -14.75 22.70 -1.45
N LEU A 69 -14.77 21.66 -2.29
CA LEU A 69 -15.17 20.31 -1.89
C LEU A 69 -13.93 19.49 -1.57
N THR A 70 -14.04 18.63 -0.55
CA THR A 70 -12.96 17.75 -0.10
C THR A 70 -13.44 16.33 0.10
N LEU A 71 -12.88 15.38 -0.65
CA LEU A 71 -13.06 13.95 -0.46
C LEU A 71 -11.89 13.39 0.34
N ILE A 72 -12.17 12.77 1.49
CA ILE A 72 -11.15 12.15 2.34
C ILE A 72 -11.36 10.63 2.34
N ARG A 73 -10.38 9.88 1.84
CA ARG A 73 -10.34 8.42 1.91
C ARG A 73 -9.65 7.96 3.19
N ARG A 74 -10.35 7.22 4.07
CA ARG A 74 -9.76 6.52 5.22
C ARG A 74 -9.06 5.23 4.75
N GLY A 75 -7.91 5.38 4.11
CA GLY A 75 -7.07 4.31 3.58
C GLY A 75 -5.84 4.90 2.91
N SER A 76 -4.88 4.06 2.52
CA SER A 76 -3.71 4.49 1.75
C SER A 76 -3.99 4.53 0.25
N SER A 77 -4.75 3.57 -0.27
CA SER A 77 -5.04 3.47 -1.71
C SER A 77 -6.18 4.39 -2.13
N LEU A 78 -6.03 5.03 -3.30
CA LEU A 78 -7.04 5.84 -3.98
C LEU A 78 -7.65 5.10 -5.19
N SER A 79 -7.36 3.81 -5.38
CA SER A 79 -7.75 3.03 -6.57
C SER A 79 -9.26 2.97 -6.83
N ARG A 80 -10.09 3.16 -5.79
CA ARG A 80 -11.56 3.22 -5.86
C ARG A 80 -12.12 4.62 -6.03
N ILE A 81 -11.28 5.61 -6.28
CA ILE A 81 -11.67 7.01 -6.44
C ILE A 81 -11.21 7.47 -7.81
N ASN A 82 -12.11 8.06 -8.60
CA ASN A 82 -11.74 8.67 -9.86
C ASN A 82 -11.02 10.02 -9.65
N VAL A 83 -9.75 9.96 -9.22
CA VAL A 83 -8.92 11.13 -8.88
C VAL A 83 -8.78 12.09 -10.05
N ARG A 84 -8.70 11.56 -11.29
CA ARG A 84 -8.61 12.37 -12.50
C ARG A 84 -9.85 13.25 -12.65
N ARG A 85 -11.05 12.68 -12.51
CA ARG A 85 -12.29 13.44 -12.60
C ARG A 85 -12.44 14.42 -11.43
N ALA A 86 -12.11 14.00 -10.22
CA ALA A 86 -12.13 14.88 -9.05
C ALA A 86 -11.27 16.15 -9.27
N LYS A 87 -10.06 15.98 -9.83
CA LYS A 87 -9.18 17.09 -10.18
C LYS A 87 -9.80 18.04 -11.22
N GLN A 88 -10.45 17.52 -12.26
CA GLN A 88 -11.14 18.33 -13.27
C GLN A 88 -12.29 19.16 -12.68
N LEU A 89 -12.94 18.65 -11.63
CA LEU A 89 -14.05 19.29 -10.92
C LEU A 89 -13.60 20.15 -9.74
N ASN A 90 -12.29 20.41 -9.59
CA ASN A 90 -11.70 21.12 -8.46
C ASN A 90 -12.14 20.56 -7.09
N ILE A 91 -12.24 19.23 -6.99
CA ILE A 91 -12.49 18.52 -5.73
C ILE A 91 -11.13 18.07 -5.17
N ASN A 92 -10.82 18.52 -3.95
CA ASN A 92 -9.60 18.10 -3.28
C ASN A 92 -9.74 16.65 -2.81
N VAL A 93 -8.79 15.78 -3.14
CA VAL A 93 -8.80 14.37 -2.73
C VAL A 93 -7.63 14.13 -1.79
N LEU A 94 -7.94 13.69 -0.57
CA LEU A 94 -6.99 13.35 0.47
C LEU A 94 -7.15 11.89 0.85
N ASN A 95 -6.07 11.27 1.31
CA ASN A 95 -6.06 9.93 1.87
C ASN A 95 -5.29 9.92 3.19
N THR A 96 -5.59 8.95 4.04
CA THR A 96 -4.88 8.75 5.30
C THR A 96 -3.63 7.89 5.07
N LEU A 97 -2.59 8.49 4.50
CA LEU A 97 -1.31 7.83 4.30
C LEU A 97 -0.74 7.37 5.65
N SER A 98 -0.13 6.18 5.67
CA SER A 98 0.69 5.67 6.78
C SER A 98 0.00 5.43 8.13
N VAL A 99 -1.30 5.70 8.31
CA VAL A 99 -1.97 5.50 9.62
C VAL A 99 -1.95 4.03 10.07
N ASN A 100 -2.11 3.09 9.12
CA ASN A 100 -2.02 1.65 9.43
C ASN A 100 -0.61 1.06 9.28
N SER A 101 0.37 1.86 8.81
CA SER A 101 1.69 1.31 8.44
C SER A 101 2.44 0.64 9.59
N ARG A 102 2.20 1.05 10.85
CA ARG A 102 2.79 0.37 12.02
C ARG A 102 2.25 -1.04 12.18
N PHE A 103 0.92 -1.21 12.14
CA PHE A 103 0.28 -2.52 12.28
C PHE A 103 0.65 -3.45 11.13
N VAL A 104 0.72 -2.93 9.91
CA VAL A 104 1.18 -3.70 8.74
C VAL A 104 2.64 -4.14 8.91
N VAL A 105 3.52 -3.27 9.44
CA VAL A 105 4.91 -3.63 9.73
C VAL A 105 5.00 -4.74 10.79
N GLU A 106 4.22 -4.67 11.88
CA GLU A 106 4.19 -5.75 12.89
C GLU A 106 3.72 -7.06 12.26
N TYR A 107 2.59 -7.02 11.56
CA TYR A 107 2.03 -8.19 10.87
C TYR A 107 3.04 -8.83 9.92
N MET A 108 3.70 -8.03 9.08
CA MET A 108 4.68 -8.57 8.14
C MET A 108 5.86 -9.21 8.86
N ILE A 109 6.41 -8.57 9.89
CA ILE A 109 7.56 -9.10 10.64
C ILE A 109 7.20 -10.39 11.38
N GLU A 110 6.03 -10.45 12.02
CA GLU A 110 5.53 -11.66 12.68
C GLU A 110 5.47 -12.84 11.70
N HIS A 111 4.91 -12.61 10.51
CA HIS A 111 4.75 -13.63 9.48
C HIS A 111 6.04 -13.96 8.71
N LEU A 112 7.14 -13.25 8.95
CA LEU A 112 8.45 -13.70 8.45
C LEU A 112 8.95 -14.91 9.25
N HIS A 113 8.43 -15.18 10.45
CA HIS A 113 8.90 -16.24 11.34
C HIS A 113 10.43 -16.22 11.48
N LEU A 114 10.99 -15.01 11.67
CA LEU A 114 12.42 -14.85 11.80
C LEU A 114 12.90 -15.67 13.00
N PRO A 115 14.01 -16.41 12.85
CA PRO A 115 14.57 -17.17 13.95
C PRO A 115 15.03 -16.21 15.06
N ASN A 116 15.09 -16.72 16.29
CA ASN A 116 15.50 -15.93 17.45
C ASN A 116 16.85 -15.21 17.22
N SER A 117 17.10 -14.17 18.02
CA SER A 117 18.12 -13.12 17.85
C SER A 117 19.56 -13.54 17.55
N ASP A 118 19.89 -14.82 17.64
CA ASP A 118 21.25 -15.34 17.48
C ASP A 118 21.58 -15.71 16.02
N THR A 119 20.58 -15.78 15.14
CA THR A 119 20.77 -16.11 13.72
C THR A 119 20.53 -14.92 12.79
N CYS A 120 21.57 -14.54 12.06
CA CYS A 120 21.50 -13.45 11.07
C CYS A 120 20.90 -13.94 9.75
N SER A 121 19.61 -13.67 9.53
CA SER A 121 18.95 -13.86 8.23
C SER A 121 19.35 -12.80 7.19
N THR A 122 19.28 -13.19 5.91
CA THR A 122 19.34 -12.26 4.76
C THR A 122 17.93 -11.97 4.27
N ILE A 123 17.55 -10.70 4.21
CA ILE A 123 16.21 -10.23 3.91
C ILE A 123 16.22 -9.41 2.62
N GLY A 124 15.42 -9.78 1.63
CA GLY A 124 15.13 -8.96 0.46
C GLY A 124 13.86 -8.15 0.67
N ILE A 125 13.90 -6.83 0.44
CA ILE A 125 12.73 -5.95 0.56
C ILE A 125 12.49 -5.24 -0.77
N ILE A 126 11.30 -5.45 -1.33
CA ILE A 126 10.83 -4.76 -2.53
C ILE A 126 9.87 -3.65 -2.11
N GLY A 127 10.27 -2.41 -2.41
CA GLY A 127 9.53 -1.21 -2.03
C GLY A 127 10.18 -0.48 -0.86
N SER A 128 10.39 0.83 -1.04
CA SER A 128 10.99 1.72 -0.02
C SER A 128 9.99 2.77 0.50
N GLY A 129 8.70 2.46 0.38
CA GLY A 129 7.61 3.28 0.91
C GLY A 129 7.56 3.27 2.44
N ALA A 130 6.46 3.76 3.00
CA ALA A 130 6.28 3.91 4.44
C ALA A 130 6.40 2.57 5.22
N ILE A 131 5.97 1.46 4.63
CA ILE A 131 6.06 0.10 5.22
C ILE A 131 7.47 -0.45 5.05
N GLY A 132 7.95 -0.59 3.80
CA GLY A 132 9.26 -1.17 3.50
C GLY A 132 10.41 -0.51 4.25
N ARG A 133 10.42 0.82 4.37
CA ARG A 133 11.47 1.53 5.13
C ARG A 133 11.47 1.21 6.63
N ARG A 134 10.28 1.01 7.23
CA ARG A 134 10.15 0.68 8.67
C ARG A 134 10.57 -0.75 8.94
N ILE A 135 10.23 -1.67 8.03
CA ILE A 135 10.71 -3.05 8.09
C ILE A 135 12.24 -3.07 7.94
N ALA A 136 12.78 -2.38 6.94
CA ALA A 136 14.23 -2.28 6.73
C ALA A 136 14.96 -1.77 7.98
N TYR A 137 14.43 -0.71 8.61
CA TYR A 137 14.96 -0.16 9.86
C TYR A 137 14.97 -1.18 11.00
N ARG A 138 13.85 -1.88 11.22
CA ARG A 138 13.72 -2.84 12.33
C ARG A 138 14.59 -4.07 12.14
N LEU A 139 14.65 -4.59 10.91
CA LEU A 139 15.42 -5.79 10.63
C LEU A 139 16.93 -5.50 10.65
N SER A 140 17.36 -4.33 10.18
CA SER A 140 18.78 -3.95 10.25
C SER A 140 19.24 -3.70 11.69
N THR A 141 18.40 -3.08 12.52
CA THR A 141 18.69 -2.88 13.96
C THR A 141 18.70 -4.20 14.73
N ALA A 142 17.91 -5.19 14.31
CA ALA A 142 18.01 -6.59 14.76
C ALA A 142 19.19 -7.36 14.16
N LYS A 143 20.14 -6.68 13.49
CA LYS A 143 21.38 -7.23 12.90
C LYS A 143 21.16 -8.20 11.73
N HIS A 144 19.99 -8.21 11.09
CA HIS A 144 19.81 -8.92 9.83
C HIS A 144 20.48 -8.18 8.67
N LYS A 145 20.89 -8.92 7.63
CA LYS A 145 21.36 -8.33 6.37
C LYS A 145 20.15 -7.96 5.54
N VAL A 146 19.96 -6.69 5.23
CA VAL A 146 18.77 -6.19 4.52
C VAL A 146 19.17 -5.66 3.14
N ASN A 147 18.62 -6.22 2.08
CA ASN A 147 18.79 -5.73 0.71
C ASN A 147 17.47 -5.08 0.27
N VAL A 148 17.49 -3.79 -0.06
CA VAL A 148 16.29 -3.03 -0.44
C VAL A 148 16.37 -2.66 -1.91
N TYR A 149 15.31 -2.97 -2.66
CA TYR A 149 15.11 -2.45 -4.01
C TYR A 149 13.91 -1.50 -4.04
N SER A 150 14.06 -0.39 -4.75
CA SER A 150 12.96 0.50 -5.14
C SER A 150 13.42 1.40 -6.27
N PRO A 151 12.60 1.65 -7.32
CA PRO A 151 12.97 2.53 -8.43
C PRO A 151 13.46 3.92 -7.98
N SER A 152 12.82 4.49 -6.94
CA SER A 152 13.22 5.77 -6.37
C SER A 152 14.60 5.79 -5.71
N LEU A 153 15.15 4.64 -5.34
CA LEU A 153 16.48 4.50 -4.72
C LEU A 153 17.60 4.25 -5.74
N THR A 154 17.24 3.85 -6.97
CA THR A 154 18.21 3.49 -8.01
C THR A 154 18.55 4.65 -8.96
N ASN A 155 18.00 5.85 -8.71
CA ASN A 155 18.26 7.07 -9.49
C ASN A 155 19.77 7.35 -9.64
N PRO A 156 20.33 7.58 -10.84
CA PRO A 156 21.77 7.72 -11.06
C PRO A 156 22.48 8.81 -10.25
N ASP A 157 21.77 9.84 -9.79
CA ASP A 157 22.40 10.92 -9.01
C ASP A 157 22.65 10.53 -7.54
N GLU A 158 23.91 10.35 -7.18
CA GLU A 158 24.35 9.94 -5.84
C GLU A 158 23.96 10.95 -4.74
N SER A 159 23.85 12.25 -5.07
CA SER A 159 23.42 13.29 -4.14
C SER A 159 21.91 13.16 -3.83
N VAL A 160 21.12 12.80 -4.84
CA VAL A 160 19.69 12.49 -4.71
C VAL A 160 19.52 11.18 -3.95
N ARG A 161 20.30 10.13 -4.27
CA ARG A 161 20.32 8.88 -3.52
C ARG A 161 20.61 9.11 -2.04
N LYS A 162 21.60 9.93 -1.69
CA LYS A 162 21.97 10.22 -0.29
C LYS A 162 20.87 10.98 0.46
N LYS A 163 20.19 11.93 -0.19
CA LYS A 163 19.01 12.62 0.38
C LYS A 163 17.84 11.66 0.59
N ILE A 164 17.59 10.76 -0.37
CA ILE A 164 16.53 9.76 -0.27
C ILE A 164 16.87 8.70 0.79
N ARG A 165 18.13 8.28 0.90
CA ARG A 165 18.62 7.39 1.97
C ARG A 165 18.37 7.99 3.35
N ARG A 166 18.73 9.26 3.54
CA ARG A 166 18.48 9.99 4.80
C ARG A 166 17.00 10.10 5.11
N SER A 167 16.17 10.48 4.15
CA SER A 167 14.71 10.64 4.37
C SER A 167 13.96 9.30 4.52
N LYS A 168 14.54 8.21 4.02
CA LYS A 168 13.99 6.85 4.13
C LYS A 168 14.68 6.01 5.22
N GLY A 169 15.59 6.57 6.01
CA GLY A 169 16.25 5.87 7.12
C GLY A 169 17.16 4.73 6.68
N SER A 170 17.72 4.80 5.47
CA SER A 170 18.59 3.77 4.88
C SER A 170 20.08 3.97 5.17
N ASP A 171 20.44 4.93 6.02
CA ASP A 171 21.82 5.16 6.52
C ASP A 171 22.19 4.22 7.70
N LEU A 172 21.39 3.17 7.93
CA LEU A 172 21.63 2.22 9.01
C LEU A 172 22.68 1.17 8.61
N PRO A 173 23.49 0.69 9.57
CA PRO A 173 24.36 -0.45 9.33
C PRO A 173 23.52 -1.65 8.87
N ASN A 174 24.04 -2.41 7.89
CA ASN A 174 23.43 -3.63 7.32
C ASN A 174 22.29 -3.44 6.30
N ILE A 175 22.08 -2.23 5.77
CA ILE A 175 21.18 -2.00 4.63
C ILE A 175 21.99 -1.85 3.33
N ASN A 176 21.80 -2.76 2.38
CA ASN A 176 22.28 -2.66 1.01
C ASN A 176 21.15 -2.18 0.09
N ILE A 177 21.48 -1.32 -0.87
CA ILE A 177 20.54 -0.93 -1.93
C ILE A 177 20.84 -1.75 -3.17
N SER A 178 19.87 -2.52 -3.62
CA SER A 178 19.96 -3.33 -4.84
C SER A 178 19.53 -2.51 -6.05
N MET A 179 20.16 -2.74 -7.20
CA MET A 179 19.86 -2.02 -8.44
C MET A 179 18.67 -2.60 -9.19
N THR A 180 18.37 -3.87 -8.96
CA THR A 180 17.22 -4.58 -9.53
C THR A 180 16.47 -5.33 -8.41
N PRO A 181 15.19 -5.69 -8.58
CA PRO A 181 14.47 -6.50 -7.60
C PRO A 181 15.13 -7.87 -7.44
N GLU A 182 15.74 -8.41 -8.50
CA GLU A 182 16.42 -9.70 -8.48
C GLU A 182 17.64 -9.71 -7.56
N GLN A 183 18.46 -8.67 -7.65
CA GLN A 183 19.61 -8.48 -6.77
C GLN A 183 19.22 -8.37 -5.30
N ALA A 184 18.00 -7.91 -4.98
CA ALA A 184 17.54 -7.85 -3.60
C ALA A 184 17.26 -9.24 -3.01
N VAL A 185 16.87 -10.21 -3.83
CA VAL A 185 16.33 -11.50 -3.37
C VAL A 185 17.21 -12.72 -3.66
N ILE A 186 18.23 -12.60 -4.52
CA ILE A 186 19.06 -13.74 -4.98
C ILE A 186 19.66 -14.61 -3.86
N ASN A 187 19.97 -14.02 -2.70
CA ASN A 187 20.49 -14.72 -1.52
C ASN A 187 19.58 -14.56 -0.29
N ALA A 188 18.33 -14.16 -0.51
CA ALA A 188 17.41 -13.87 0.57
C ALA A 188 16.79 -15.16 1.14
N THR A 189 16.94 -15.31 2.45
CA THR A 189 16.20 -16.32 3.24
C THR A 189 14.75 -15.89 3.47
N HIS A 190 14.48 -14.59 3.39
CA HIS A 190 13.18 -14.00 3.63
C HIS A 190 12.96 -12.84 2.66
N VAL A 191 11.75 -12.69 2.12
CA VAL A 191 11.39 -11.67 1.14
C VAL A 191 10.16 -10.91 1.61
N VAL A 192 10.23 -9.59 1.55
CA VAL A 192 9.15 -8.67 1.91
C VAL A 192 8.77 -7.89 0.65
N ILE A 193 7.49 -7.90 0.29
CA ILE A 193 6.97 -7.17 -0.86
C ILE A 193 5.97 -6.13 -0.36
N ALA A 194 6.39 -4.87 -0.37
CA ALA A 194 5.65 -3.71 0.15
C ALA A 194 5.69 -2.57 -0.87
N VAL A 195 5.17 -2.85 -2.07
CA VAL A 195 5.10 -1.93 -3.20
C VAL A 195 3.72 -1.29 -3.23
N ASP A 196 3.66 -0.01 -3.57
CA ASP A 196 2.41 0.65 -3.84
C ASP A 196 1.95 0.28 -5.26
N ALA A 197 0.78 -0.32 -5.41
CA ALA A 197 0.28 -0.74 -6.71
C ALA A 197 0.11 0.44 -7.68
N ASP A 198 -0.20 1.63 -7.16
CA ASP A 198 -0.33 2.83 -7.97
C ASP A 198 1.03 3.36 -8.45
N SER A 199 2.15 2.85 -7.89
CA SER A 199 3.51 3.13 -8.40
C SER A 199 3.94 2.24 -9.55
N VAL A 200 3.16 1.19 -9.88
CA VAL A 200 3.39 0.31 -11.03
C VAL A 200 2.49 0.78 -12.15
N THR A 201 3.07 1.47 -13.13
CA THR A 201 2.35 2.16 -14.20
C THR A 201 2.35 1.41 -15.52
N ASN A 202 3.26 0.44 -15.69
CA ASN A 202 3.38 -0.38 -16.88
C ASN A 202 3.78 -1.82 -16.54
N VAL A 203 3.58 -2.74 -17.49
CA VAL A 203 3.86 -4.18 -17.33
C VAL A 203 5.34 -4.49 -17.06
N ASN A 204 6.26 -3.62 -17.49
CA ASN A 204 7.70 -3.83 -17.28
C ASN A 204 8.16 -3.47 -15.85
N GLU A 205 7.32 -2.77 -15.09
CA GLU A 205 7.55 -2.44 -13.68
C GLU A 205 7.01 -3.53 -12.72
N GLN A 206 6.27 -4.50 -13.25
CA GLN A 206 5.77 -5.62 -12.48
C GLN A 206 6.90 -6.59 -12.09
N LEU A 207 6.72 -7.27 -10.97
CA LEU A 207 7.61 -8.37 -10.58
C LEU A 207 7.43 -9.53 -11.55
N SER A 208 8.53 -9.87 -12.22
CA SER A 208 8.57 -10.84 -13.31
C SER A 208 8.60 -12.28 -12.81
N LYS A 209 8.54 -13.24 -13.74
CA LYS A 209 8.76 -14.66 -13.41
C LYS A 209 10.19 -14.91 -12.94
N GLU A 210 11.18 -14.21 -13.50
CA GLU A 210 12.59 -14.32 -13.14
C GLU A 210 12.80 -13.94 -11.67
N PHE A 211 12.10 -12.91 -11.21
CA PHE A 211 12.11 -12.50 -9.80
C PHE A 211 11.75 -13.64 -8.85
N PHE A 212 10.72 -14.44 -9.17
CA PHE A 212 10.33 -15.58 -8.32
C PHE A 212 11.18 -16.82 -8.54
N GLN A 213 11.79 -17.02 -9.71
CA GLN A 213 12.65 -18.18 -10.00
C GLN A 213 13.98 -18.13 -9.26
N ILE A 214 14.56 -16.95 -9.08
CA ILE A 214 15.86 -16.79 -8.40
C ILE A 214 15.76 -16.85 -6.87
N ILE A 215 14.55 -16.77 -6.30
CA ILE A 215 14.38 -16.82 -4.84
C ILE A 215 14.88 -18.19 -4.37
N PRO A 216 15.77 -18.25 -3.36
CA PRO A 216 16.30 -19.51 -2.86
C PRO A 216 15.22 -20.47 -2.36
N ASN A 217 15.46 -21.77 -2.49
CA ASN A 217 14.62 -22.77 -1.84
C ASN A 217 14.67 -22.61 -0.31
N GLY A 218 13.54 -22.87 0.35
CA GLY A 218 13.34 -22.66 1.78
C GLY A 218 13.05 -21.20 2.16
N ALA A 219 13.07 -20.26 1.21
CA ALA A 219 12.79 -18.86 1.51
C ALA A 219 11.31 -18.65 1.88
N ARG A 220 11.08 -17.64 2.73
CA ARG A 220 9.74 -17.21 3.13
C ARG A 220 9.41 -15.84 2.56
N ILE A 221 8.25 -15.72 1.91
CA ILE A 221 7.77 -14.50 1.27
C ILE A 221 6.57 -13.96 2.05
N VAL A 222 6.58 -12.67 2.36
CA VAL A 222 5.43 -11.96 2.93
C VAL A 222 5.14 -10.72 2.09
N SER A 223 3.91 -10.61 1.60
CA SER A 223 3.43 -9.50 0.78
C SER A 223 2.15 -8.91 1.35
N VAL A 224 2.04 -7.59 1.29
CA VAL A 224 0.82 -6.82 1.58
C VAL A 224 0.42 -5.95 0.38
N THR A 225 0.94 -6.33 -0.78
CA THR A 225 0.85 -5.58 -2.03
C THR A 225 -0.26 -6.15 -2.91
N GLU A 226 -0.98 -5.29 -3.66
CA GLU A 226 -2.02 -5.75 -4.58
C GLU A 226 -1.47 -6.60 -5.74
N PHE A 227 -2.29 -7.51 -6.28
CA PHE A 227 -1.88 -8.43 -7.35
C PHE A 227 -1.34 -7.75 -8.62
N ARG A 228 -1.77 -6.52 -8.89
CA ARG A 228 -1.34 -5.74 -10.06
C ARG A 228 0.17 -5.46 -10.10
N VAL A 229 0.87 -5.62 -8.97
CA VAL A 229 2.34 -5.51 -8.91
C VAL A 229 3.04 -6.74 -9.49
N PHE A 230 2.37 -7.88 -9.60
CA PHE A 230 2.95 -9.09 -10.18
C PHE A 230 2.56 -9.20 -11.66
N ALA A 231 3.49 -9.65 -12.49
CA ALA A 231 3.14 -10.09 -13.83
C ALA A 231 2.30 -11.38 -13.71
N GLU A 232 1.37 -11.59 -14.64
CA GLU A 232 0.43 -12.72 -14.59
C GLU A 232 1.16 -14.07 -14.44
N VAL A 233 2.14 -14.33 -15.31
CA VAL A 233 2.98 -15.53 -15.29
C VAL A 233 3.83 -15.64 -14.02
N ALA A 234 4.09 -14.54 -13.33
CA ALA A 234 4.90 -14.54 -12.12
C ALA A 234 4.15 -15.16 -10.93
N LEU A 235 2.83 -14.95 -10.86
CA LEU A 235 1.97 -15.57 -9.84
C LEU A 235 1.88 -17.09 -10.02
N ASP A 236 1.82 -17.57 -11.27
CA ASP A 236 1.81 -19.01 -11.55
C ASP A 236 3.09 -19.69 -11.05
N ILE A 237 4.24 -19.06 -11.27
CA ILE A 237 5.53 -19.55 -10.75
C ILE A 237 5.53 -19.54 -9.22
N LEU A 238 5.07 -18.46 -8.58
CA LEU A 238 4.99 -18.39 -7.12
C LEU A 238 4.13 -19.53 -6.56
N ILE A 239 2.93 -19.71 -7.10
CA ILE A 239 1.98 -20.76 -6.69
C ILE A 239 2.60 -22.14 -6.87
N GLU A 240 3.22 -22.41 -8.01
CA GLU A 240 3.83 -23.72 -8.27
C GLU A 240 4.97 -24.02 -7.30
N ARG A 241 5.84 -23.04 -7.03
CA ARG A 241 6.95 -23.22 -6.08
C ARG A 241 6.47 -23.42 -4.65
N VAL A 242 5.39 -22.74 -4.25
CA VAL A 242 4.73 -22.97 -2.96
C VAL A 242 4.15 -24.39 -2.89
N ARG A 243 3.43 -24.83 -3.93
CA ARG A 243 2.85 -26.19 -4.02
C ARG A 243 3.91 -27.29 -3.93
N GLN A 244 5.08 -27.04 -4.51
CA GLN A 244 6.22 -27.95 -4.48
C GLN A 244 7.02 -27.90 -3.15
N GLY A 245 6.62 -27.06 -2.19
CA GLY A 245 7.33 -26.89 -0.92
C GLY A 245 8.71 -26.24 -1.07
N GLN A 246 8.99 -25.61 -2.21
CA GLN A 246 10.26 -24.96 -2.48
C GLN A 246 10.38 -23.63 -1.74
N ILE A 247 9.27 -22.94 -1.51
CA ILE A 247 9.19 -21.67 -0.77
C ILE A 247 7.90 -21.67 0.04
N SER A 248 7.83 -20.81 1.07
CA SER A 248 6.57 -20.48 1.74
C SER A 248 6.17 -19.04 1.43
N ALA A 249 4.88 -18.77 1.31
CA ALA A 249 4.39 -17.44 0.95
C ALA A 249 3.12 -17.09 1.72
N ARG A 250 3.04 -15.83 2.18
CA ARG A 250 1.86 -15.20 2.75
C ARG A 250 1.55 -13.94 1.95
N LEU A 251 0.43 -13.94 1.23
CA LEU A 251 -0.03 -12.79 0.44
C LEU A 251 -1.30 -12.23 1.08
N ASP A 252 -1.19 -11.07 1.72
CA ASP A 252 -2.33 -10.33 2.29
C ASP A 252 -2.89 -9.38 1.22
N SER A 253 -3.45 -9.97 0.16
CA SER A 253 -4.08 -9.25 -0.94
C SER A 253 -5.37 -9.95 -1.36
N HIS A 254 -6.46 -9.17 -1.43
CA HIS A 254 -7.89 -9.51 -1.31
C HIS A 254 -8.53 -10.62 -2.20
N ALA A 255 -7.78 -11.50 -2.87
CA ALA A 255 -8.34 -12.52 -3.78
C ALA A 255 -7.77 -13.93 -3.64
N PHE A 256 -6.62 -14.14 -3.02
CA PHE A 256 -6.07 -15.47 -2.76
C PHE A 256 -5.24 -15.41 -1.50
N ASP A 257 -5.81 -15.83 -0.38
CA ASP A 257 -5.02 -16.23 0.77
C ASP A 257 -4.28 -17.52 0.38
N ILE A 258 -3.11 -17.39 -0.24
CA ILE A 258 -2.18 -18.52 -0.34
C ILE A 258 -1.69 -18.74 1.10
N ILE A 259 -2.31 -19.71 1.78
CA ILE A 259 -1.91 -20.16 3.12
C ILE A 259 -1.29 -21.54 2.99
N THR A 260 0.03 -21.58 3.03
CA THR A 260 0.83 -22.75 3.41
C THR A 260 2.09 -22.28 4.13
#